data_AF-A0A350UUH5-F1
#
_entry.id   AF-A0A350UUH5-F1
#
_cell.length_a   1.000
_cell.length_b   1.000
_cell.length_c   1.000
_cell.angle_alpha   90.00
_cell.angle_beta   90.00
_cell.angle_gamma   90.00
#
_symmetry.space_group_name_H-M   'P 1'
#
loop_
_entity.id
_entity.type
_entity.pdbx_description
1 polymer ?
#
loop_
_entity_poly.entity_id
_entity_poly.type
_entity_poly.pdbx_seq_one_letter_code
_entity_poly.pdbx_strand_id
1 'polypeptide(L)'
;KRVQATLDQLREQYSKEVQFGYRHFPLEFHKEAKYMAESVECARDQGKFWELQRLLYDNSDPVSRTNLHQFAKKAGVKNIRRFQTCLKERKYKDRVLNDLSEGMKLGIRGTPTFILGTYDPDTRTVYGELLSGAVSLEKFKKVVEKYLSILRAEANLVR
;
A
#
# COMPACT_ATOMS: atom_id res chain seq x y z
N LYS A 1 -7.92 0.64 8.61
CA LYS A 1 -9.03 -0.32 8.76
C LYS A 1 -10.24 0.03 7.88
N ARG A 2 -10.95 1.15 8.13
CA ARG A 2 -12.22 1.51 7.43
C ARG A 2 -12.25 1.40 5.90
N VAL A 3 -11.16 1.74 5.20
CA VAL A 3 -11.13 1.75 3.73
C VAL A 3 -10.77 0.40 3.09
N GLN A 4 -10.32 -0.61 3.86
CA GLN A 4 -9.79 -1.85 3.27
C GLN A 4 -10.84 -2.60 2.44
N ALA A 5 -12.07 -2.71 2.93
CA ALA A 5 -13.16 -3.34 2.19
C ALA A 5 -13.48 -2.63 0.86
N THR A 6 -13.35 -1.31 0.83
CA THR A 6 -13.51 -0.52 -0.41
C THR A 6 -12.36 -0.79 -1.38
N LEU A 7 -11.12 -0.86 -0.89
CA LEU A 7 -9.96 -1.17 -1.73
C LEU A 7 -10.00 -2.58 -2.31
N ASP A 8 -10.52 -3.55 -1.56
CA ASP A 8 -10.70 -4.92 -2.05
C ASP A 8 -11.69 -4.99 -3.20
N GLN A 9 -12.85 -4.31 -3.08
CA GLN A 9 -13.82 -4.22 -4.18
C GLN A 9 -13.23 -3.54 -5.42
N LEU A 10 -12.42 -2.49 -5.25
CA LEU A 10 -11.73 -1.84 -6.36
C LEU A 10 -10.73 -2.77 -7.05
N ARG A 11 -9.93 -3.51 -6.27
CA ARG A 11 -8.96 -4.47 -6.81
C ARG A 11 -9.63 -5.58 -7.60
N GLU A 12 -10.76 -6.07 -7.11
CA GLU A 12 -11.54 -7.10 -7.81
C GLU A 12 -12.09 -6.56 -9.14
N GLN A 13 -12.82 -5.45 -9.07
CA GLN A 13 -13.51 -4.90 -10.23
C GLN A 13 -12.55 -4.38 -11.32
N TYR A 14 -11.43 -3.79 -10.94
CA TYR A 14 -10.49 -3.14 -11.87
C TYR A 14 -9.17 -3.89 -12.04
N SER A 15 -9.11 -5.16 -11.65
CA SER A 15 -7.90 -6.00 -11.68
C SER A 15 -7.15 -6.02 -13.02
N LYS A 16 -7.86 -5.84 -14.13
CA LYS A 16 -7.30 -5.87 -15.50
C LYS A 16 -6.91 -4.49 -16.04
N GLU A 17 -7.35 -3.41 -15.39
CA GLU A 17 -7.28 -2.05 -15.93
C GLU A 17 -6.51 -1.09 -15.03
N VAL A 18 -6.41 -1.41 -13.74
CA VAL A 18 -5.77 -0.55 -12.73
C VAL A 18 -4.68 -1.33 -12.01
N GLN A 19 -3.50 -0.72 -11.94
CA GLN A 19 -2.41 -1.20 -11.09
C GLN A 19 -2.51 -0.58 -9.69
N PHE A 20 -2.27 -1.38 -8.67
CA PHE A 20 -2.35 -0.95 -7.27
C PHE A 20 -0.97 -0.83 -6.64
N GLY A 21 -0.53 0.41 -6.41
CA GLY A 21 0.67 0.73 -5.65
C GLY A 21 0.43 0.82 -4.14
N TYR A 22 1.47 0.57 -3.34
CA TYR A 22 1.46 0.80 -1.90
C TYR A 22 2.74 1.55 -1.49
N ARG A 23 2.59 2.59 -0.67
CA ARG A 23 3.68 3.37 -0.06
C ARG A 23 3.46 3.45 1.44
N HIS A 24 4.52 3.26 2.21
CA HIS A 24 4.45 3.29 3.67
C HIS A 24 4.40 4.74 4.18
N PHE A 25 3.54 5.00 5.17
CA PHE A 25 3.48 6.30 5.84
C PHE A 25 3.32 6.11 7.36
N PRO A 26 4.33 5.52 8.04
CA PRO A 26 4.25 5.21 9.46
C PRO A 26 4.38 6.50 10.29
N LEU A 27 3.26 7.04 10.74
CA LEU A 27 3.22 8.26 11.56
C LEU A 27 3.90 8.05 12.91
N GLU A 28 4.73 9.00 13.34
CA GLU A 28 5.59 8.89 14.54
C GLU A 28 4.83 8.62 15.84
N PHE A 29 3.59 9.11 15.96
CA PHE A 29 2.75 8.87 17.14
C PHE A 29 2.28 7.41 17.27
N HIS A 30 2.53 6.57 16.27
CA HIS A 30 2.33 5.13 16.31
C HIS A 30 3.68 4.40 16.43
N LYS A 31 4.10 4.12 17.67
CA LYS A 31 5.42 3.52 17.98
C LYS A 31 5.76 2.27 17.16
N GLU A 32 4.77 1.42 16.89
CA GLU A 32 4.96 0.15 16.18
C GLU A 32 4.84 0.29 14.64
N ALA A 33 4.36 1.43 14.11
CA ALA A 33 4.03 1.56 12.70
C ALA A 33 5.24 1.35 11.78
N LYS A 34 6.43 1.78 12.19
CA LYS A 34 7.68 1.57 11.44
C LYS A 34 8.02 0.08 11.32
N TYR A 35 7.91 -0.67 12.42
CA TYR A 35 8.17 -2.11 12.41
C TYR A 35 7.09 -2.87 11.66
N MET A 36 5.82 -2.44 11.75
CA MET A 36 4.74 -2.99 10.93
C MET A 36 5.06 -2.79 9.44
N ALA A 37 5.39 -1.58 9.01
CA ALA A 37 5.77 -1.27 7.63
C ALA A 37 6.94 -2.15 7.14
N GLU A 38 8.03 -2.21 7.90
CA GLU A 38 9.20 -3.05 7.59
C GLU A 38 8.83 -4.54 7.52
N SER A 39 7.94 -5.02 8.40
CA SER A 39 7.51 -6.42 8.43
C SER A 39 6.78 -6.85 7.16
N VAL A 40 5.93 -6.00 6.61
CA VAL A 40 5.21 -6.31 5.37
C VAL A 40 6.20 -6.42 4.20
N GLU A 41 7.23 -5.58 4.16
CA GLU A 41 8.32 -5.71 3.18
C GLU A 41 9.15 -6.99 3.41
N CYS A 42 9.43 -7.37 4.66
CA CYS A 42 10.07 -8.66 4.96
C CYS A 42 9.21 -9.87 4.54
N ALA A 43 7.88 -9.73 4.51
CA ALA A 43 7.00 -10.76 3.96
C ALA A 43 6.94 -10.73 2.42
N ARG A 44 7.15 -9.56 1.79
CA ARG A 44 7.25 -9.41 0.33
C ARG A 44 8.36 -10.27 -0.26
N ASP A 45 9.48 -10.38 0.44
CA ASP A 45 10.60 -11.28 0.14
C ASP A 45 10.21 -12.75 -0.10
N GLN A 46 9.02 -13.13 0.37
CA GLN A 46 8.45 -14.47 0.29
C GLN A 46 7.05 -14.47 -0.35
N GLY A 47 6.70 -13.41 -1.08
CA GLY A 47 5.43 -13.28 -1.80
C GLY A 47 4.20 -13.06 -0.91
N LYS A 48 4.38 -12.68 0.37
CA LYS A 48 3.29 -12.54 1.37
C LYS A 48 3.02 -11.12 1.82
N PHE A 49 3.26 -10.15 0.94
CA PHE A 49 3.07 -8.73 1.23
C PHE A 49 1.59 -8.44 1.57
N TRP A 50 0.68 -8.77 0.67
CA TRP A 50 -0.74 -8.40 0.81
C TRP A 50 -1.43 -9.16 1.93
N GLU A 51 -1.08 -10.44 2.13
CA GLU A 51 -1.64 -11.25 3.20
C GLU A 51 -1.23 -10.74 4.59
N LEU A 52 0.05 -10.37 4.78
CA LEU A 52 0.48 -9.79 6.05
C LEU A 52 -0.10 -8.40 6.25
N GLN A 53 -0.13 -7.56 5.21
CA GLN A 53 -0.73 -6.23 5.27
C GLN A 53 -2.20 -6.32 5.73
N ARG A 54 -3.00 -7.20 5.10
CA ARG A 54 -4.41 -7.40 5.42
C ARG A 54 -4.58 -7.80 6.88
N LEU A 55 -3.83 -8.81 7.33
CA LEU A 55 -3.88 -9.26 8.72
C LEU A 55 -3.53 -8.14 9.72
N LEU A 56 -2.54 -7.30 9.43
CA LEU A 56 -2.17 -6.19 10.32
C LEU A 56 -3.24 -5.09 10.37
N TYR A 57 -4.08 -4.94 9.35
CA TYR A 57 -5.21 -4.00 9.37
C TYR A 57 -6.49 -4.59 9.97
N ASP A 58 -6.68 -5.90 9.84
CA ASP A 58 -7.90 -6.59 10.26
C ASP A 58 -7.85 -7.00 11.74
N ASN A 59 -6.66 -7.36 12.26
CA ASN A 59 -6.56 -7.96 13.58
C ASN A 59 -6.95 -7.00 14.72
N SER A 60 -7.62 -7.57 15.71
CA SER A 60 -7.95 -6.92 16.98
C SER A 60 -6.83 -7.12 18.02
N ASP A 61 -5.94 -8.10 17.81
CA ASP A 61 -4.81 -8.34 18.70
C ASP A 61 -3.84 -7.15 18.69
N PRO A 62 -3.28 -6.78 19.85
CA PRO A 62 -2.20 -5.79 19.91
C PRO A 62 -1.02 -6.23 19.04
N VAL A 63 -0.66 -5.40 18.05
CA VAL A 63 0.54 -5.61 17.26
C VAL A 63 1.73 -5.01 17.99
N SER A 64 2.80 -5.79 18.14
CA SER A 64 4.06 -5.34 18.70
C SER A 64 5.24 -5.92 17.93
N ARG A 65 6.39 -5.26 18.01
CA ARG A 65 7.63 -5.77 17.41
C ARG A 65 7.93 -7.24 17.75
N THR A 66 7.58 -7.69 18.96
CA THR A 66 7.89 -9.05 19.42
C THR A 66 6.97 -10.11 18.82
N ASN A 67 5.74 -9.76 18.42
CA ASN A 67 4.76 -10.72 17.92
C ASN A 67 4.54 -10.70 16.40
N LEU A 68 5.15 -9.77 15.64
CA LEU A 68 5.03 -9.68 14.17
C LEU A 68 5.33 -10.99 13.42
N HIS A 69 6.21 -11.84 13.95
CA HIS A 69 6.49 -13.16 13.38
C HIS A 69 5.29 -14.12 13.43
N GLN A 70 4.38 -13.97 14.40
CA GLN A 70 3.15 -14.76 14.49
C GLN A 70 2.16 -14.35 13.41
N PHE A 71 2.05 -13.06 13.12
CA PHE A 71 1.27 -12.54 12.00
C PHE A 71 1.83 -13.01 10.67
N ALA A 72 3.16 -12.99 10.51
CA ALA A 72 3.84 -13.53 9.33
C ALA A 72 3.51 -15.02 9.12
N LYS A 73 3.52 -15.83 10.19
CA LYS A 73 3.07 -17.25 10.12
C LYS A 73 1.63 -17.35 9.63
N LYS A 74 0.71 -16.59 10.22
CA LYS A 74 -0.70 -16.55 9.82
C LYS A 74 -0.88 -16.10 8.35
N ALA A 75 -0.03 -15.19 7.87
CA ALA A 75 0.00 -14.72 6.48
C ALA A 75 0.56 -15.78 5.50
N GLY A 76 1.04 -16.92 5.99
CA GLY A 76 1.62 -17.98 5.17
C GLY A 76 3.09 -17.79 4.81
N VAL A 77 3.82 -16.91 5.50
CA VAL A 77 5.28 -16.79 5.36
C VAL A 77 5.93 -18.10 5.78
N LYS A 78 6.62 -18.75 4.84
CA LYS A 78 7.16 -20.11 5.05
C LYS A 78 8.45 -20.12 5.87
N ASN A 79 9.40 -19.25 5.55
CA ASN A 79 10.66 -19.14 6.26
C ASN A 79 10.61 -18.00 7.28
N ILE A 80 10.14 -18.33 8.48
CA ILE A 80 10.04 -17.37 9.58
C ILE A 80 11.41 -16.92 10.10
N ARG A 81 12.42 -17.78 10.04
CA ARG A 81 13.79 -17.40 10.43
C ARG A 81 14.31 -16.28 9.54
N ARG A 82 14.18 -16.42 8.21
CA ARG A 82 14.53 -15.39 7.23
C ARG A 82 13.75 -14.09 7.47
N PHE A 83 12.45 -14.19 7.76
CA PHE A 83 11.62 -13.03 8.11
C PHE A 83 12.13 -12.31 9.38
N GLN A 84 12.42 -13.06 10.44
CA GLN A 84 12.93 -12.50 11.69
C GLN A 84 14.30 -11.84 11.51
N THR A 85 15.20 -12.46 10.73
CA THR A 85 16.49 -11.86 10.37
C THR A 85 16.30 -10.55 9.62
N CYS A 86 15.45 -10.53 8.58
CA CYS A 86 15.12 -9.33 7.82
C CYS A 86 14.63 -8.17 8.72
N LEU A 87 13.73 -8.48 9.67
CA LEU A 87 13.19 -7.49 10.59
C LEU A 87 14.19 -7.05 11.67
N LYS A 88 15.05 -7.96 12.14
CA LYS A 88 16.13 -7.66 13.10
C LYS A 88 17.18 -6.74 12.48
N GLU A 89 17.57 -7.01 11.25
CA GLU A 89 18.53 -6.22 10.47
C GLU A 89 17.92 -4.91 9.94
N ARG A 90 16.60 -4.75 10.08
CA ARG A 90 15.85 -3.61 9.53
C ARG A 90 16.13 -3.39 8.04
N LYS A 91 16.20 -4.49 7.28
CA LYS A 91 16.54 -4.52 5.83
C LYS A 91 15.76 -3.48 5.01
N TYR A 92 14.53 -3.18 5.41
CA TYR A 92 13.61 -2.29 4.69
C TYR A 92 13.41 -0.92 5.34
N LYS A 93 14.19 -0.56 6.36
CA LYS A 93 14.11 0.75 7.03
C LYS A 93 14.19 1.91 6.05
N ASP A 94 15.22 1.94 5.21
CA ASP A 94 15.47 3.11 4.34
C ASP A 94 14.39 3.23 3.26
N ARG A 95 13.86 2.11 2.76
CA ARG A 95 12.69 2.09 1.88
C ARG A 95 11.48 2.75 2.54
N VAL A 96 11.16 2.33 3.77
CA VAL A 96 10.02 2.87 4.53
C VAL A 96 10.19 4.36 4.82
N LEU A 97 11.41 4.79 5.17
CA LEU A 97 11.72 6.21 5.40
C LEU A 97 11.66 7.04 4.10
N ASN A 98 12.08 6.47 2.97
CA ASN A 98 11.96 7.13 1.68
C ASN A 98 10.50 7.33 1.28
N ASP A 99 9.65 6.29 1.41
CA ASP A 99 8.21 6.41 1.15
C ASP A 99 7.56 7.50 2.01
N LEU A 100 7.90 7.56 3.31
CA LEU A 100 7.43 8.58 4.22
C LEU A 100 7.88 9.99 3.77
N SER A 101 9.15 10.15 3.42
CA SER A 101 9.72 11.42 2.96
C SER A 101 9.08 11.91 1.66
N GLU A 102 8.89 11.02 0.69
CA GLU A 102 8.20 11.32 -0.58
C GLU A 102 6.76 11.77 -0.33
N GLY A 103 6.01 11.07 0.52
CA GLY A 103 4.66 11.48 0.89
C GLY A 103 4.63 12.86 1.56
N MET A 104 5.57 13.14 2.47
CA MET A 104 5.67 14.45 3.14
C MET A 104 5.96 15.59 2.16
N LYS A 105 6.84 15.35 1.17
CA LYS A 105 7.17 16.31 0.08
C LYS A 105 5.97 16.61 -0.80
N LEU A 106 5.08 15.63 -1.01
CA LEU A 106 3.80 15.81 -1.71
C LEU A 106 2.73 16.50 -0.85
N GLY A 107 3.06 16.95 0.36
CA GLY A 107 2.12 17.62 1.26
C GLY A 107 1.18 16.66 2.00
N ILE A 108 1.40 15.34 1.93
CA ILE A 108 0.60 14.37 2.67
C ILE A 108 0.86 14.55 4.18
N ARG A 109 -0.21 14.53 4.96
CA ARG A 109 -0.18 14.74 6.42
C ARG A 109 -0.87 13.64 7.23
N GLY A 110 -1.52 12.69 6.57
CA GLY A 110 -2.29 11.66 7.26
C GLY A 110 -2.50 10.44 6.41
N THR A 111 -3.07 9.40 7.04
CA THR A 111 -3.39 8.13 6.38
C THR A 111 -4.85 7.77 6.60
N PRO A 112 -5.51 7.14 5.62
CA PRO A 112 -4.98 6.82 4.29
C PRO A 112 -5.02 8.04 3.35
N THR A 113 -4.12 8.07 2.37
CA THR A 113 -4.13 8.98 1.23
C THR A 113 -3.88 8.18 -0.03
N PHE A 114 -4.54 8.56 -1.12
CA PHE A 114 -4.52 7.88 -2.41
C PHE A 114 -4.16 8.88 -3.51
N ILE A 115 -3.41 8.42 -4.50
CA ILE A 115 -3.16 9.15 -5.74
C ILE A 115 -3.72 8.28 -6.86
N LEU A 116 -4.68 8.82 -7.62
CA LEU A 116 -5.35 8.12 -8.71
C LEU A 116 -5.12 8.88 -10.00
N GLY A 117 -4.64 8.20 -11.03
CA GLY A 117 -4.24 8.85 -12.26
C GLY A 117 -3.59 7.90 -13.25
N THR A 118 -2.88 8.48 -14.21
CA THR A 118 -2.07 7.74 -15.18
C THR A 118 -0.67 7.52 -14.62
N TYR A 119 -0.10 6.35 -14.87
CA TYR A 119 1.28 6.02 -14.49
C TYR A 119 2.19 6.20 -15.69
N ASP A 120 3.17 7.09 -15.56
CA ASP A 120 4.26 7.25 -16.52
C ASP A 120 5.39 6.27 -16.14
N PRO A 121 5.69 5.27 -16.98
CA PRO A 121 6.74 4.29 -16.69
C PRO A 121 8.16 4.86 -16.76
N ASP A 122 8.39 5.93 -17.54
CA ASP A 122 9.71 6.51 -17.75
C ASP A 122 10.10 7.36 -16.53
N THR A 123 9.18 8.18 -16.05
CA THR A 123 9.39 9.02 -14.86
C THR A 123 8.98 8.33 -13.55
N ARG A 124 8.32 7.17 -13.64
CA ARG A 124 7.75 6.42 -12.51
C ARG A 124 6.81 7.25 -11.65
N THR A 125 6.08 8.17 -12.28
CA THR A 125 5.22 9.15 -11.62
C THR A 125 3.75 8.85 -11.92
N VAL A 126 2.90 9.03 -10.91
CA VAL A 126 1.44 9.02 -11.10
C VAL A 126 0.95 10.45 -11.25
N TYR A 127 0.36 10.77 -12.40
CA TYR A 127 -0.25 12.07 -12.66
C TYR A 127 -1.75 11.98 -12.41
N GLY A 128 -2.24 12.61 -11.35
CA GLY A 128 -3.68 12.72 -11.16
C GLY A 128 -4.15 13.33 -9.84
N GLU A 129 -5.26 12.79 -9.33
CA GLU A 129 -5.99 13.34 -8.19
C GLU A 129 -5.56 12.70 -6.87
N LEU A 130 -5.41 13.53 -5.84
CA LEU A 130 -5.17 13.10 -4.47
C LEU A 130 -6.49 13.01 -3.71
N LEU A 131 -6.76 11.84 -3.11
CA LEU A 131 -7.91 11.63 -2.23
C LEU A 131 -7.41 11.32 -0.81
N SER A 132 -7.98 12.00 0.19
CA SER A 132 -7.57 11.85 1.59
C SER A 132 -8.69 11.25 2.44
N GLY A 133 -8.32 10.36 3.36
CA GLY A 133 -9.23 9.76 4.34
C GLY A 133 -9.98 8.54 3.84
N ALA A 134 -11.02 8.14 4.59
CA ALA A 134 -11.87 7.02 4.24
C ALA A 134 -12.84 7.39 3.11
N VAL A 135 -12.37 7.25 1.88
CA VAL A 135 -13.10 7.57 0.64
C VAL A 135 -14.10 6.46 0.31
N SER A 136 -15.29 6.83 -0.18
CA SER A 136 -16.33 5.87 -0.60
C SER A 136 -15.97 5.15 -1.90
N LEU A 137 -16.54 3.95 -2.09
CA LEU A 137 -16.36 3.19 -3.33
C LEU A 137 -16.79 3.99 -4.57
N GLU A 138 -17.93 4.67 -4.48
CA GLU A 138 -18.46 5.49 -5.58
C GLU A 138 -17.50 6.61 -5.98
N LYS A 139 -16.92 7.31 -4.99
CA LYS A 139 -15.96 8.38 -5.27
C LYS A 139 -14.69 7.84 -5.94
N PHE A 140 -14.19 6.68 -5.51
CA PHE A 140 -13.08 6.02 -6.19
C PHE A 140 -13.43 5.64 -7.63
N LYS A 141 -14.57 4.97 -7.84
CA LYS A 141 -15.04 4.57 -9.18
C LYS A 141 -15.11 5.77 -10.12
N LYS A 142 -15.70 6.89 -9.67
CA LYS A 142 -15.79 8.11 -10.47
C LYS A 142 -14.42 8.61 -10.95
N VAL A 143 -13.40 8.58 -10.09
CA VAL A 143 -12.04 9.02 -10.47
C VAL A 143 -11.35 7.99 -11.36
N VAL A 144 -11.47 6.70 -11.06
CA VAL A 144 -10.92 5.63 -11.90
C VAL A 144 -11.49 5.70 -13.31
N GLU A 145 -12.82 5.75 -13.47
CA GLU A 145 -13.47 5.82 -14.78
C GLU A 145 -13.10 7.09 -15.56
N LYS A 146 -12.90 8.21 -14.87
CA LYS A 146 -12.41 9.45 -15.49
C LYS A 146 -11.04 9.24 -16.15
N TYR A 147 -10.09 8.59 -15.47
CA TYR A 147 -8.75 8.37 -16.03
C TYR A 147 -8.74 7.26 -17.09
N LEU A 148 -9.54 6.21 -16.91
CA LEU A 148 -9.68 5.15 -17.92
C LEU A 148 -10.29 5.69 -19.22
N SER A 149 -11.28 6.59 -19.14
CA SER A 149 -11.87 7.18 -20.34
C SER A 149 -10.89 8.06 -21.12
N ILE A 150 -10.05 8.84 -20.43
CA ILE A 150 -8.98 9.64 -21.04
C ILE A 150 -7.99 8.71 -21.78
N LEU A 151 -7.48 7.67 -21.11
CA LEU A 151 -6.54 6.72 -21.71
C LEU A 151 -7.13 5.99 -22.92
N ARG A 152 -8.41 5.60 -22.85
CA ARG A 152 -9.11 4.96 -23.99
C ARG A 152 -9.26 5.91 -25.17
N ALA A 153 -9.54 7.20 -24.91
CA ALA A 153 -9.66 8.21 -25.95
C ALA A 153 -8.30 8.46 -26.64
N GLU A 154 -7.23 8.63 -25.86
CA GLU A 154 -5.87 8.79 -26.37
C GLU A 154 -5.44 7.59 -27.21
N ALA A 155 -5.69 6.36 -26.74
CA ALA A 155 -5.38 5.15 -27.48
C ALA A 155 -6.14 5.03 -28.82
N ASN A 156 -7.33 5.62 -28.93
CA ASN A 156 -8.10 5.65 -30.17
C ASN A 156 -7.61 6.70 -31.17
N LEU A 157 -6.95 7.77 -30.71
CA LEU A 157 -6.40 8.82 -31.58
C LEU A 157 -5.07 8.42 -32.23
N VAL A 158 -4.39 7.43 -31.66
CA VAL A 158 -3.08 6.92 -32.14
C VAL A 158 -3.25 5.66 -33.02
N ARG A 159 -4.49 5.22 -33.23
CA ARG A 159 -4.86 4.14 -34.18
C ARG A 159 -5.24 4.73 -35.53
#